data_AF-A0A0F0GAA6-F1
#
_entry.id   AF-A0A0F0GAA6-F1
#
_cell.length_a   1.000
_cell.length_b   1.000
_cell.length_c   1.000
_cell.angle_alpha   90.00
_cell.angle_beta   90.00
_cell.angle_gamma   90.00
#
_symmetry.space_group_name_H-M   'P 1'
#
loop_
_entity.id
_entity.type
_entity.pdbx_description
1 polymer ?
#
loop_
_entity_poly.entity_id
_entity_poly.type
_entity_poly.pdbx_seq_one_letter_code
_entity_poly.pdbx_strand_id
1 'polypeptide(L)'
;SPEYWVRHVRAAVRFADAMRTLEREGVRTFVESGPDGVLCGLGEHCVDAAVFVPVLRSGRSEALTVTTALAQAHVRGVPVD
;
A
#
# COMPACT_ATOMS: atom_id res chain seq x y z
N SER A 1 10.40 20.08 6.17
CA SER A 1 11.68 20.70 6.54
C SER A 1 12.60 19.63 7.16
N PRO A 2 13.90 19.90 7.36
CA PRO A 2 14.81 18.94 8.01
C PRO A 2 14.30 18.45 9.39
N GLU A 3 13.63 19.31 10.15
CA GLU A 3 13.08 18.99 11.47
C GLU A 3 12.01 17.89 11.41
N TYR A 4 11.24 17.82 10.31
CA TYR A 4 10.29 16.73 10.08
C TYR A 4 10.99 15.38 10.02
N TRP A 5 12.10 15.27 9.28
CA TRP A 5 12.81 14.00 9.10
C TRP A 5 13.52 13.54 10.38
N VAL A 6 14.08 14.48 11.14
CA VAL A 6 14.63 14.20 12.47
C VAL A 6 13.55 13.66 13.41
N ARG A 7 12.34 14.22 13.37
CA ARG A 7 11.20 13.68 14.12
C ARG A 7 10.73 12.33 13.56
N HIS A 8 10.69 12.18 12.23
CA HIS A 8 10.19 10.99 11.54
C HIS A 8 10.99 9.73 11.92
N VAL A 9 12.32 9.84 12.03
CA VAL A 9 13.17 8.71 12.44
C VAL A 9 13.07 8.38 13.94
N ARG A 10 12.56 9.30 14.77
CA ARG A 10 12.47 9.12 16.24
C ARG A 10 11.07 8.80 16.75
N ALA A 11 10.04 9.30 16.09
CA ALA A 11 8.66 9.15 16.52
C ALA A 11 8.09 7.80 16.09
N ALA A 12 7.07 7.32 16.81
CA ALA A 12 6.37 6.09 16.45
C ALA A 12 5.66 6.24 15.08
N VAL A 13 5.71 5.18 14.27
CA VAL A 13 5.02 5.12 12.98
C VAL A 13 3.54 4.85 13.23
N ARG A 14 2.69 5.84 12.96
CA ARG A 14 1.22 5.75 13.15
C ARG A 14 0.50 5.16 11.92
N PHE A 15 0.90 3.97 11.47
CA PHE A 15 0.40 3.35 10.25
C PHE A 15 -1.13 3.13 10.26
N ALA A 16 -1.66 2.51 11.31
CA ALA A 16 -3.10 2.23 11.42
C ALA A 16 -3.96 3.50 11.38
N ASP A 17 -3.45 4.60 11.93
CA ASP A 17 -4.16 5.88 11.93
C ASP A 17 -4.19 6.53 10.54
N ALA A 18 -3.10 6.38 9.78
CA ALA A 18 -3.07 6.77 8.37
C ALA A 18 -4.05 5.94 7.56
N MET A 19 -4.10 4.62 7.75
CA MET A 19 -5.04 3.72 7.06
C MET A 19 -6.50 4.10 7.31
N ARG A 20 -6.89 4.29 8.57
CA ARG A 20 -8.25 4.74 8.92
C ARG A 20 -8.58 6.12 8.36
N THR A 21 -7.57 6.97 8.19
CA THR A 21 -7.77 8.30 7.57
C THR A 21 -8.08 8.15 6.08
N LEU A 22 -7.31 7.34 5.36
CA LEU A 22 -7.54 7.06 3.94
C LEU A 22 -8.89 6.36 3.71
N GLU A 23 -9.31 5.45 4.60
CA GLU A 23 -10.64 4.84 4.53
C GLU A 23 -11.76 5.88 4.67
N ARG A 24 -11.66 6.82 5.62
CA ARG A 24 -12.63 7.92 5.75
C ARG A 24 -12.66 8.86 4.55
N GLU A 25 -11.55 8.98 3.84
CA GLU A 25 -11.44 9.71 2.57
C GLU A 25 -11.96 8.91 1.36
N GLY A 26 -12.42 7.67 1.58
CA GLY A 26 -13.02 6.84 0.54
C GLY A 26 -12.02 6.02 -0.29
N VAL A 27 -10.76 5.94 0.13
CA VAL A 27 -9.75 5.10 -0.56
C VAL A 27 -10.08 3.63 -0.33
N ARG A 28 -10.19 2.85 -1.42
CA ARG A 28 -10.54 1.41 -1.40
C ARG A 28 -9.52 0.47 -2.04
N THR A 29 -8.52 1.02 -2.73
CA THR A 29 -7.46 0.27 -3.41
C THR A 29 -6.11 0.82 -2.98
N PHE A 30 -5.28 -0.01 -2.38
CA PHE A 30 -3.96 0.35 -1.87
C PHE A 30 -2.90 -0.43 -2.63
N VAL A 31 -1.87 0.27 -3.09
CA VAL A 31 -0.75 -0.32 -3.82
C VAL A 31 0.50 -0.23 -2.95
N GLU A 32 1.12 -1.36 -2.64
CA GLU A 32 2.39 -1.40 -1.90
C GLU A 32 3.57 -1.48 -2.87
N SER A 33 4.42 -0.47 -2.81
CA SER A 33 5.75 -0.48 -3.43
C SER A 33 6.77 -1.01 -2.43
N GLY A 34 7.01 -2.31 -2.46
CA GLY A 34 7.97 -2.97 -1.58
C GLY A 34 8.11 -4.45 -1.93
N PRO A 35 9.20 -5.10 -1.48
CA PRO A 35 9.60 -6.43 -1.94
C PRO A 35 8.67 -7.56 -1.49
N ASP A 36 7.93 -7.39 -0.38
CA ASP A 36 7.31 -8.52 0.32
C ASP A 36 5.80 -8.39 0.57
N GLY A 37 5.18 -7.24 0.33
CA GLY A 37 3.74 -7.07 0.59
C GLY A 37 3.40 -7.01 2.08
N VAL A 38 4.32 -6.50 2.91
CA VAL A 38 4.16 -6.46 4.37
C VAL A 38 3.10 -5.44 4.77
N LEU A 39 3.09 -4.27 4.14
CA LEU A 39 2.11 -3.22 4.42
C LEU A 39 0.71 -3.62 3.96
N CYS A 40 0.58 -4.40 2.88
CA CYS A 40 -0.66 -5.01 2.45
C CYS A 40 -1.23 -5.89 3.56
N GLY A 41 -0.44 -6.82 4.10
CA GLY A 41 -0.87 -7.67 5.22
C GLY A 41 -1.23 -6.87 6.48
N LEU A 42 -0.46 -5.83 6.82
CA LEU A 42 -0.78 -4.95 7.96
C LEU A 42 -2.06 -4.13 7.71
N GLY A 43 -2.25 -3.66 6.49
CA GLY A 43 -3.38 -2.82 6.10
C GLY A 43 -4.71 -3.56 6.17
N GLU A 44 -4.73 -4.85 5.82
CA GLU A 44 -5.90 -5.73 5.96
C GLU A 44 -6.44 -5.80 7.40
N HIS A 45 -5.58 -5.57 8.40
CA HIS A 45 -5.98 -5.55 9.81
C HIS A 45 -6.43 -4.15 10.30
N CYS A 46 -6.30 -3.12 9.45
CA CYS A 46 -6.59 -1.74 9.83
C CYS A 46 -7.95 -1.24 9.34
N VAL A 47 -8.40 -1.70 8.16
CA VAL A 47 -9.57 -1.18 7.44
C VAL A 47 -10.31 -2.33 6.75
N ASP A 48 -11.64 -2.23 6.69
CA ASP A 48 -12.48 -3.30 6.18
C ASP A 48 -12.82 -3.11 4.70
N ALA A 49 -12.97 -4.24 3.98
CA ALA A 49 -13.43 -4.31 2.59
C ALA A 49 -12.62 -3.48 1.56
N ALA A 50 -11.35 -3.21 1.85
CA ALA A 50 -10.39 -2.64 0.91
C ALA A 50 -9.58 -3.73 0.19
N VAL A 51 -8.97 -3.38 -0.94
CA VAL A 51 -8.05 -4.27 -1.67
C VAL A 51 -6.62 -3.77 -1.51
N PHE A 52 -5.71 -4.69 -1.22
CA PHE A 52 -4.29 -4.44 -1.06
C PHE A 52 -3.49 -5.17 -2.14
N VAL A 53 -2.71 -4.42 -2.91
CA VAL A 53 -2.01 -4.91 -4.12
C VAL A 53 -0.50 -4.73 -3.91
N PRO A 54 0.25 -5.81 -3.62
CA PRO A 54 1.70 -5.73 -3.59
C PRO A 54 2.27 -5.72 -5.02
N VAL A 55 3.16 -4.77 -5.30
CA VAL A 55 3.81 -4.64 -6.62
C VAL A 55 4.93 -5.68 -6.80
N LEU A 56 5.60 -6.05 -5.71
CA LEU A 56 6.66 -7.06 -5.71
C LEU A 56 6.35 -8.16 -4.68
N ARG A 57 6.94 -9.33 -4.91
CA ARG A 57 6.93 -10.44 -3.97
C ARG A 57 8.23 -11.22 -4.09
N SER A 58 8.95 -11.36 -2.97
CA SER A 58 10.20 -12.12 -2.93
C SER A 58 10.01 -13.55 -3.49
N GLY A 59 11.00 -13.98 -4.27
CA GLY A 59 10.98 -15.27 -4.97
C GLY A 59 10.07 -15.33 -6.21
N ARG A 60 9.50 -14.21 -6.67
CA ARG A 60 8.70 -14.13 -7.91
C ARG A 60 9.34 -13.19 -8.94
N SER A 61 9.01 -13.39 -10.21
CA SER A 61 9.45 -12.51 -11.30
C SER A 61 8.84 -11.11 -11.15
N GLU A 62 9.69 -10.08 -11.07
CA GLU A 62 9.24 -8.69 -10.92
C GLU A 62 8.33 -8.24 -12.07
N ALA A 63 8.69 -8.57 -13.31
CA ALA A 63 7.87 -8.23 -14.48
C ALA A 63 6.46 -8.84 -14.38
N LEU A 64 6.36 -10.08 -13.91
CA LEU A 64 5.07 -10.73 -13.69
C LEU A 64 4.30 -10.09 -12.54
N THR A 65 4.94 -9.80 -11.40
CA THR A 65 4.24 -9.24 -10.24
C THR A 65 3.76 -7.82 -10.50
N VAL A 66 4.57 -6.98 -11.15
CA VAL A 66 4.19 -5.61 -11.52
C VAL A 66 3.01 -5.63 -12.51
N THR A 67 3.08 -6.44 -13.58
CA THR A 67 1.99 -6.51 -14.56
C THR A 67 0.70 -7.05 -13.94
N THR A 68 0.81 -8.01 -13.01
CA THR A 68 -0.34 -8.53 -12.25
C THR A 68 -0.93 -7.46 -11.34
N ALA A 69 -0.10 -6.69 -10.64
CA ALA A 69 -0.54 -5.60 -9.78
C ALA A 69 -1.29 -4.51 -10.57
N LEU A 70 -0.76 -4.12 -11.74
CA LEU A 70 -1.43 -3.18 -12.64
C LEU A 70 -2.77 -3.73 -13.13
N ALA A 71 -2.83 -5.00 -13.54
CA ALA A 71 -4.08 -5.64 -13.94
C ALA A 71 -5.11 -5.64 -12.79
N GLN A 72 -4.69 -5.95 -11.56
CA GLN A 72 -5.55 -5.91 -10.37
C GLN A 72 -6.08 -4.50 -10.08
N ALA A 73 -5.25 -3.46 -10.18
CA ALA A 73 -5.68 -2.09 -10.02
C ALA A 73 -6.67 -1.68 -11.14
N HIS A 74 -6.37 -2.06 -12.38
CA HIS A 74 -7.18 -1.74 -13.56
C HIS A 74 -8.60 -2.32 -13.49
N VAL A 75 -8.75 -3.60 -13.16
CA VAL A 75 -10.08 -4.23 -13.02
C VAL A 75 -10.90 -3.65 -11.85
N ARG A 76 -10.26 -2.87 -10.97
CA ARG A 76 -10.89 -2.12 -9.88
C ARG A 76 -11.20 -0.66 -10.24
N GLY A 77 -11.02 -0.29 -11.50
CA GLY A 77 -11.33 1.04 -12.03
C GLY A 77 -10.23 2.08 -11.86
N VAL A 78 -9.02 1.66 -11.47
CA VAL A 78 -7.85 2.56 -11.47
C VAL A 78 -7.34 2.71 -12.91
N PRO A 79 -7.26 3.92 -13.46
CA PRO A 79 -6.66 4.13 -14.78
C PRO A 79 -5.19 3.70 -14.80
N VAL A 80 -4.78 3.04 -15.88
CA VAL A 80 -3.39 2.64 -16.16
C VAL A 80 -3.09 3.12 -17.58
N ASP A 81 -1.94 3.78 -17.79
CA ASP A 81 -1.51 4.36 -19.07
C ASP A 81 -0.50 3.50 -19.85
#